data_AF-A0A8H6XQX0-F1
#
_entry.id   AF-A0A8H6XQX0-F1
#
_cell.length_a   1.000
_cell.length_b   1.000
_cell.length_c   1.000
_cell.angle_alpha   90.00
_cell.angle_beta   90.00
_cell.angle_gamma   90.00
#
_symmetry.space_group_name_H-M   'P 1'
#
loop_
_entity.id
_entity.type
_entity.pdbx_description
1 polymer ?
#
loop_
_entity_poly.entity_id
_entity_poly.type
_entity_poly.pdbx_seq_one_letter_code
_entity_poly.pdbx_strand_id
1 'polypeptide(L)'
;MLVCVSTSSTQYGHADNASRPGGVMISASFQSNGANGTVFRILSDNTTTTNLIGAILANCSASLTNASIAAAGSPTPYNDSSTSSLPQPEQIVQYYRASSIALSVDGYNDTSIFQAEGTPDVPIPSTVDATTLDCLNQTIGLAAPLIGGVGSQWAAIPNNMGLLGLVWLVWFSMLM
;
A
#
# COMPACT_ATOMS: atom_id res chain seq x y z
N MET A 1 0.53 -3.15 -10.76
CA MET A 1 -0.39 -4.20 -11.22
C MET A 1 0.22 -5.52 -10.82
N LEU A 2 -0.35 -6.16 -9.80
CA LEU A 2 0.14 -7.31 -9.05
C LEU A 2 -0.68 -8.56 -9.42
N VAL A 3 -1.12 -8.63 -10.66
CA VAL A 3 -1.80 -9.80 -11.21
C VAL A 3 -0.72 -10.78 -11.64
N CYS A 4 -0.03 -11.40 -10.68
CA CYS A 4 0.83 -12.57 -10.90
C CYS A 4 1.12 -13.24 -9.54
N VAL A 5 0.09 -13.82 -8.92
CA VAL A 5 0.26 -15.17 -8.36
C VAL A 5 -0.63 -16.15 -9.12
N SER A 6 -0.64 -16.01 -10.45
CA SER A 6 -1.11 -17.01 -11.39
C SER A 6 0.05 -17.30 -12.33
N THR A 7 0.29 -18.58 -12.60
CA THR A 7 1.43 -19.24 -13.25
C THR A 7 1.78 -18.83 -14.69
N SER A 8 1.44 -17.60 -15.12
CA SER A 8 1.87 -17.02 -16.40
C SER A 8 2.89 -15.91 -16.17
N SER A 9 4.16 -16.29 -16.08
CA SER A 9 5.33 -15.41 -15.86
C SER A 9 5.64 -14.43 -16.99
N THR A 10 4.74 -14.27 -17.98
CA THR A 10 5.03 -13.58 -19.25
C THR A 10 4.23 -12.31 -19.46
N GLN A 11 3.09 -12.10 -18.79
CA GLN A 11 2.26 -10.91 -19.07
C GLN A 11 2.84 -9.62 -18.46
N TYR A 12 3.45 -9.72 -17.27
CA TYR A 12 4.03 -8.55 -16.58
C TYR A 12 5.54 -8.67 -16.33
N GLY A 13 6.15 -9.83 -16.59
CA GLY A 13 7.58 -10.12 -16.39
C GLY A 13 7.89 -10.74 -15.02
N HIS A 14 9.16 -10.90 -14.68
CA HIS A 14 9.57 -11.43 -13.36
C HIS A 14 9.46 -10.36 -12.26
N ALA A 15 9.41 -10.79 -10.99
CA ALA A 15 9.21 -9.90 -9.84
C ALA A 15 10.41 -8.98 -9.54
N ASP A 16 11.61 -9.40 -9.96
CA ASP A 16 12.87 -8.64 -9.88
C ASP A 16 13.07 -7.64 -11.03
N ASN A 17 12.11 -7.53 -11.95
CA ASN A 17 12.25 -6.69 -13.12
C ASN A 17 12.13 -5.20 -12.76
N ALA A 18 13.27 -4.52 -12.64
CA ALA A 18 13.35 -3.09 -12.33
C ALA A 18 12.82 -2.17 -13.45
N SER A 19 12.64 -2.69 -14.67
CA SER A 19 12.09 -1.92 -15.81
C SER A 19 10.56 -1.72 -15.71
N ARG A 20 9.91 -2.37 -14.74
CA ARG A 20 8.48 -2.17 -14.46
C ARG A 20 8.24 -0.75 -13.92
N PRO A 21 7.15 -0.07 -14.32
CA PRO A 21 6.70 1.14 -13.65
C PRO A 21 6.49 0.85 -12.15
N GLY A 22 7.18 1.61 -11.30
CA GLY A 22 7.18 1.43 -9.85
C GLY A 22 8.29 0.54 -9.28
N GLY A 23 9.08 -0.10 -10.16
CA GLY A 23 10.25 -0.89 -9.80
C GLY A 23 9.96 -2.35 -9.46
N VAL A 24 10.93 -2.99 -8.82
CA VAL A 24 10.83 -4.39 -8.39
C VAL A 24 9.73 -4.59 -7.36
N MET A 25 9.17 -5.79 -7.31
CA MET A 25 8.18 -6.15 -6.31
C MET A 25 8.86 -6.32 -4.94
N ILE A 26 8.30 -5.69 -3.91
CA ILE A 26 8.80 -5.74 -2.54
C ILE A 26 7.67 -6.01 -1.56
N SER A 27 8.01 -6.62 -0.44
CA SER A 27 7.12 -6.90 0.68
C SER A 27 7.54 -6.10 1.90
N ALA A 28 6.56 -5.53 2.61
CA ALA A 28 6.75 -4.94 3.93
C ALA A 28 5.88 -5.69 4.94
N SER A 29 6.42 -5.96 6.14
CA SER A 29 5.68 -6.63 7.22
C SER A 29 5.36 -5.66 8.35
N PHE A 30 4.17 -5.84 8.92
CA PHE A 30 3.63 -5.04 10.00
C PHE A 30 3.07 -5.98 11.06
N GLN A 31 3.50 -5.83 12.31
CA GLN A 31 3.04 -6.70 13.38
C GLN A 31 2.11 -5.91 14.30
N SER A 32 0.92 -6.43 14.55
CA SER A 32 -0.02 -5.83 15.49
C SER A 32 0.52 -5.85 16.92
N ASN A 33 0.23 -4.81 17.69
CA ASN A 33 0.49 -4.75 19.13
C ASN A 33 -0.58 -5.49 19.98
N GLY A 34 -1.57 -6.13 19.34
CA GLY A 34 -2.57 -6.95 20.01
C GLY A 34 -1.99 -8.22 20.65
N ALA A 35 -2.75 -8.84 21.54
CA ALA A 35 -2.34 -9.98 22.36
C ALA A 35 -1.81 -11.21 21.58
N ASN A 36 -2.24 -11.38 20.33
CA ASN A 36 -1.84 -12.51 19.47
C ASN A 36 -0.71 -12.16 18.49
N GLY A 37 -0.25 -10.90 18.43
CA GLY A 37 0.92 -10.50 17.65
C GLY A 37 0.86 -10.87 16.16
N THR A 38 -0.29 -10.64 15.50
CA THR A 38 -0.52 -10.98 14.09
C THR A 38 0.37 -10.18 13.14
N VAL A 39 0.93 -10.87 12.14
CA VAL A 39 1.80 -10.27 11.12
C VAL A 39 1.00 -10.09 9.84
N PHE A 40 0.86 -8.84 9.43
CA PHE A 40 0.31 -8.43 8.15
C PHE A 40 1.46 -8.17 7.19
N ARG A 41 1.31 -8.55 5.93
CA ARG A 41 2.28 -8.17 4.89
C ARG A 41 1.59 -7.47 3.75
N ILE A 42 2.27 -6.47 3.22
CA ILE A 42 1.86 -5.77 2.02
C ILE A 42 2.84 -6.11 0.94
N LEU A 43 2.32 -6.52 -0.21
CA LEU A 43 3.09 -6.83 -1.40
C LEU A 43 2.71 -5.84 -2.50
N SER A 44 3.69 -5.08 -2.98
CA SER A 44 3.51 -4.11 -4.07
C SER A 44 4.83 -3.83 -4.81
N ASP A 45 4.81 -2.97 -5.83
CA ASP A 45 6.03 -2.42 -6.41
C ASP A 45 6.77 -1.52 -5.39
N ASN A 46 8.06 -1.27 -5.64
CA ASN A 46 8.92 -0.53 -4.73
C ASN A 46 8.36 0.85 -4.38
N THR A 47 7.95 1.61 -5.40
CA THR A 47 7.47 2.98 -5.18
C THR A 47 6.15 3.03 -4.42
N THR A 48 5.22 2.13 -4.71
CA THR A 48 3.93 2.11 -4.00
C THR A 48 4.08 1.59 -2.58
N THR A 49 4.91 0.56 -2.34
CA THR A 49 5.14 0.03 -1.00
C THR A 49 5.80 1.08 -0.10
N THR A 50 6.80 1.80 -0.60
CA THR A 50 7.48 2.87 0.17
C THR A 50 6.52 4.02 0.52
N ASN A 51 5.65 4.42 -0.41
CA ASN A 51 4.60 5.41 -0.15
C ASN A 51 3.56 4.90 0.87
N LEU A 52 3.13 3.63 0.75
CA LEU A 52 2.17 3.03 1.67
C LEU A 52 2.75 2.86 3.08
N ILE A 53 4.02 2.50 3.22
CA ILE A 53 4.70 2.44 4.53
C ILE A 53 4.55 3.79 5.25
N GLY A 54 4.83 4.90 4.57
CA GLY A 54 4.67 6.24 5.15
C GLY A 54 3.23 6.52 5.63
N ALA A 55 2.24 6.19 4.81
CA ALA A 55 0.83 6.37 5.15
C ALA A 55 0.38 5.48 6.32
N ILE A 56 0.84 4.22 6.36
CA ILE A 56 0.51 3.25 7.40
C ILE A 56 1.15 3.64 8.73
N LEU A 57 2.41 4.05 8.73
CA LEU A 57 3.06 4.50 9.96
C LEU A 57 2.41 5.78 10.51
N ALA A 58 1.94 6.67 9.64
CA ALA A 58 1.23 7.88 10.06
C ALA A 58 -0.15 7.60 10.69
N ASN A 59 -0.89 6.61 10.18
CA ASN A 59 -2.28 6.36 10.61
C ASN A 59 -2.44 5.17 11.57
N CYS A 60 -1.59 4.14 11.47
CA CYS A 60 -1.74 2.86 12.16
C CYS A 60 -0.64 2.57 13.18
N SER A 61 0.32 3.47 13.43
CA SER A 61 1.43 3.24 14.38
C SER A 61 0.96 2.86 15.79
N ALA A 62 -0.19 3.34 16.24
CA ALA A 62 -0.76 2.99 17.54
C ALA A 62 -1.15 1.49 17.67
N SER A 63 -1.48 0.85 16.54
CA SER A 63 -1.87 -0.56 16.48
C SER A 63 -0.70 -1.49 16.17
N LEU A 64 0.50 -0.96 15.95
CA LEU A 64 1.68 -1.70 15.53
C LEU A 64 2.74 -1.79 16.64
N THR A 65 3.55 -2.85 16.62
CA THR A 65 4.68 -2.96 17.55
C THR A 65 5.82 -2.03 17.13
N ASN A 66 6.56 -1.49 18.09
CA ASN A 66 7.74 -0.64 17.80
C ASN A 66 8.78 -1.36 16.92
N ALA A 67 8.93 -2.67 17.09
CA ALA A 67 9.80 -3.50 16.26
C ALA A 67 9.34 -3.51 14.79
N SER A 68 8.03 -3.64 14.56
CA SER A 68 7.48 -3.60 13.20
C SER A 68 7.56 -2.22 12.55
N ILE A 69 7.40 -1.14 13.33
CA ILE A 69 7.58 0.23 12.84
C ILE A 69 9.02 0.43 12.34
N ALA A 70 10.00 -0.07 13.08
CA ALA A 70 11.40 -0.03 12.65
C ALA A 70 11.66 -0.93 11.42
N ALA A 71 11.10 -2.14 11.40
CA ALA A 71 11.27 -3.10 10.31
C ALA A 71 10.59 -2.65 9.00
N ALA A 72 9.48 -1.93 9.07
CA ALA A 72 8.77 -1.41 7.91
C ALA A 72 9.65 -0.48 7.04
N GLY A 73 10.65 0.18 7.63
CA GLY A 73 11.62 1.00 6.89
C GLY A 73 12.64 0.19 6.07
N SER A 74 12.64 -1.14 6.17
CA SER A 74 13.52 -2.05 5.45
C SER A 74 12.72 -3.14 4.72
N PRO A 75 11.91 -2.77 3.69
CA PRO A 75 11.15 -3.76 2.94
C PRO A 75 12.08 -4.71 2.17
N THR A 76 11.64 -5.95 2.01
CA THR A 76 12.42 -7.01 1.37
C THR A 76 11.94 -7.28 -0.05
N PRO A 77 12.83 -7.52 -1.03
CA PRO A 77 12.42 -7.94 -2.36
C PRO A 77 11.57 -9.21 -2.34
N TYR A 78 10.57 -9.28 -3.23
CA TYR A 78 9.81 -10.50 -3.46
C TYR A 78 10.69 -11.52 -4.19
N ASN A 79 10.81 -12.73 -3.62
CA ASN A 79 11.57 -13.82 -4.20
C ASN A 79 10.72 -15.09 -4.28
N ASP A 80 10.25 -15.40 -5.48
CA ASP A 80 9.34 -16.51 -5.79
C ASP A 80 9.87 -17.90 -5.38
N SER A 81 11.17 -18.02 -5.10
CA SER A 81 11.81 -19.26 -4.65
C SER A 81 11.74 -19.50 -3.14
N SER A 82 11.30 -18.52 -2.35
CA SER A 82 11.25 -18.62 -0.88
C SER A 82 9.82 -18.73 -0.36
N THR A 83 9.48 -19.87 0.24
CA THR A 83 8.14 -20.14 0.79
C THR A 83 7.92 -19.56 2.19
N SER A 84 8.98 -19.14 2.88
CA SER A 84 8.93 -18.71 4.29
C SER A 84 8.87 -17.20 4.52
N SER A 85 9.15 -16.39 3.50
CA SER A 85 9.23 -14.92 3.63
C SER A 85 8.20 -14.18 2.78
N LEU A 86 7.39 -14.91 2.01
CA LEU A 86 6.46 -14.35 1.03
C LEU A 86 5.02 -14.68 1.40
N PRO A 87 4.09 -13.75 1.13
CA PRO A 87 2.68 -14.04 1.22
C PRO A 87 2.26 -14.96 0.08
N GLN A 88 1.77 -16.14 0.42
CA GLN A 88 1.20 -17.09 -0.55
C GLN A 88 -0.21 -16.62 -0.96
N PRO A 89 -0.75 -17.07 -2.12
CA PRO A 89 -2.10 -16.71 -2.57
C PRO A 89 -3.19 -16.91 -1.52
N GLU A 90 -3.09 -18.01 -0.79
CA GLU A 90 -4.07 -18.44 0.22
C GLU A 90 -4.01 -17.56 1.47
N GLN A 91 -2.93 -16.79 1.63
CA GLN A 91 -2.74 -15.87 2.75
C GLN A 91 -3.22 -14.46 2.45
N ILE A 92 -3.60 -14.18 1.19
CA ILE A 92 -4.05 -12.85 0.77
C ILE A 92 -5.50 -12.66 1.20
N VAL A 93 -5.73 -11.60 1.96
CA VAL A 93 -7.06 -11.26 2.47
C VAL A 93 -7.75 -10.26 1.54
N GLN A 94 -6.99 -9.35 0.95
CA GLN A 94 -7.57 -8.31 0.10
C GLN A 94 -6.58 -7.82 -0.95
N TYR A 95 -7.09 -7.66 -2.17
CA TYR A 95 -6.43 -6.96 -3.25
C TYR A 95 -6.98 -5.54 -3.39
N TYR A 96 -6.10 -4.57 -3.61
CA TYR A 96 -6.45 -3.17 -3.82
C TYR A 96 -6.01 -2.71 -5.22
N ARG A 97 -6.78 -1.76 -5.79
CA ARG A 97 -6.55 -1.10 -7.08
C ARG A 97 -6.16 -2.03 -8.23
N ALA A 98 -7.17 -2.65 -8.85
CA ALA A 98 -6.96 -3.57 -9.98
C ALA A 98 -5.88 -4.62 -9.66
N SER A 99 -5.91 -5.12 -8.43
CA SER A 99 -4.95 -6.07 -7.87
C SER A 99 -3.51 -5.60 -8.03
N SER A 100 -3.21 -4.32 -7.76
CA SER A 100 -1.85 -3.77 -7.78
C SER A 100 -1.14 -3.82 -6.44
N ILE A 101 -1.89 -4.01 -5.36
CA ILE A 101 -1.41 -4.10 -3.99
C ILE A 101 -2.14 -5.30 -3.38
N ALA A 102 -1.42 -6.17 -2.69
CA ALA A 102 -1.99 -7.27 -1.94
C ALA A 102 -1.71 -7.10 -0.45
N LEU A 103 -2.73 -7.30 0.38
CA LEU A 103 -2.62 -7.39 1.83
C LEU A 103 -2.81 -8.85 2.24
N SER A 104 -1.85 -9.40 2.94
CA SER A 104 -1.88 -10.77 3.45
C SER A 104 -1.76 -10.80 4.97
N VAL A 105 -2.17 -11.93 5.54
CA VAL A 105 -2.05 -12.22 6.97
C VAL A 105 -1.28 -13.53 7.13
N ASP A 106 -0.18 -13.49 7.88
CA ASP A 106 0.60 -14.70 8.16
C ASP A 106 -0.26 -15.68 8.98
N GLY A 107 -0.38 -16.92 8.49
CA GLY A 107 -1.17 -17.97 9.12
C GLY A 107 -2.64 -18.02 8.70
N TYR A 108 -3.13 -17.07 7.88
CA TYR A 108 -4.38 -17.24 7.16
C TYR A 108 -4.19 -18.26 6.03
N ASN A 109 -5.19 -19.09 5.76
CA ASN A 109 -5.12 -20.12 4.72
C ASN A 109 -6.50 -20.30 4.09
N ASP A 110 -6.70 -19.62 2.98
CA ASP A 110 -7.90 -19.71 2.18
C ASP A 110 -7.77 -20.74 1.07
N THR A 111 -8.34 -21.92 1.32
CA THR A 111 -8.38 -22.98 0.31
C THR A 111 -9.41 -22.71 -0.81
N SER A 112 -10.26 -21.67 -0.70
CA SER A 112 -11.25 -21.31 -1.72
C SER A 112 -10.58 -20.96 -3.06
N ILE A 113 -9.36 -20.42 -3.02
CA ILE A 113 -8.63 -19.93 -4.19
C ILE A 113 -8.27 -21.03 -5.20
N PHE A 114 -8.28 -22.29 -4.76
CA PHE A 114 -8.05 -23.46 -5.61
C PHE A 114 -9.34 -24.11 -6.11
N GLN A 115 -10.50 -23.59 -5.71
CA GLN A 115 -11.80 -24.11 -6.06
C GLN A 115 -12.38 -23.38 -7.27
N ALA A 116 -13.60 -23.76 -7.64
CA ALA A 116 -14.32 -23.07 -8.71
C ALA A 116 -14.64 -21.61 -8.33
N GLU A 117 -14.61 -20.75 -9.34
CA GLU A 117 -15.03 -19.35 -9.24
C GLU A 117 -16.41 -19.24 -8.59
N GLY A 118 -16.51 -18.34 -7.59
CA GLY A 118 -17.73 -18.17 -6.79
C GLY A 118 -17.81 -19.01 -5.52
N THR A 119 -16.77 -19.82 -5.21
CA THR A 119 -16.62 -20.41 -3.88
C THR A 119 -16.38 -19.29 -2.86
N PRO A 120 -17.13 -19.21 -1.74
CA PRO A 120 -16.88 -18.23 -0.70
C PRO A 120 -15.51 -18.42 -0.04
N ASP A 121 -14.84 -17.30 0.24
CA ASP A 121 -13.57 -17.25 0.95
C ASP A 121 -13.72 -17.77 2.39
N VAL A 122 -12.64 -18.38 2.91
CA VAL A 122 -12.60 -18.85 4.29
C VAL A 122 -12.72 -17.65 5.24
N PRO A 123 -13.59 -17.67 6.26
CA PRO A 123 -13.68 -16.56 7.20
C PRO A 123 -12.34 -16.30 7.90
N ILE A 124 -11.95 -15.03 8.00
CA ILE A 124 -10.74 -14.63 8.73
C ILE A 124 -10.87 -15.08 10.18
N PRO A 125 -9.88 -15.80 10.73
CA PRO A 125 -9.96 -16.32 12.08
C PRO A 125 -9.98 -15.19 13.11
N SER A 126 -10.75 -15.36 14.19
CA SER A 126 -10.90 -14.38 15.27
C SER A 126 -9.62 -14.12 16.07
N THR A 127 -8.55 -14.86 15.78
CA THR A 127 -7.21 -14.66 16.34
C THR A 127 -6.51 -13.47 15.71
N VAL A 128 -6.94 -13.03 14.52
CA VAL A 128 -6.41 -11.86 13.81
C VAL A 128 -6.84 -10.58 14.50
N ASP A 129 -5.91 -9.63 14.63
CA ASP A 129 -6.22 -8.31 15.18
C ASP A 129 -7.06 -7.50 14.18
N ALA A 130 -8.38 -7.53 14.39
CA ALA A 130 -9.34 -6.83 13.54
C ALA A 130 -9.14 -5.31 13.53
N THR A 131 -8.61 -4.72 14.61
CA THR A 131 -8.37 -3.27 14.70
C THR A 131 -7.21 -2.87 13.79
N THR A 132 -6.13 -3.66 13.82
CA THR A 132 -4.98 -3.45 12.95
C THR A 132 -5.35 -3.71 11.49
N LEU A 133 -6.11 -4.78 11.23
CA LEU A 133 -6.59 -5.11 9.89
C LEU A 133 -7.47 -4.01 9.30
N ASP A 134 -8.40 -3.46 10.08
CA ASP A 134 -9.27 -2.36 9.65
C ASP A 134 -8.48 -1.09 9.37
N CYS A 135 -7.53 -0.72 10.23
CA CYS A 135 -6.66 0.43 10.00
C CYS A 135 -5.85 0.29 8.70
N LEU A 136 -5.26 -0.89 8.47
CA LEU A 136 -4.53 -1.18 7.24
C LEU A 136 -5.45 -1.12 6.02
N ASN A 137 -6.65 -1.72 6.09
CA ASN A 137 -7.61 -1.74 5.00
C ASN A 137 -8.06 -0.32 4.60
N GLN A 138 -8.46 0.49 5.57
CA GLN A 138 -8.84 1.88 5.33
C GLN A 138 -7.67 2.71 4.78
N THR A 139 -6.49 2.57 5.38
CA THR A 139 -5.30 3.34 4.95
C THR A 139 -4.89 2.98 3.54
N ILE A 140 -4.83 1.69 3.19
CA ILE A 140 -4.47 1.26 1.83
C ILE A 140 -5.57 1.66 0.84
N GLY A 141 -6.86 1.54 1.22
CA GLY A 141 -7.98 1.97 0.38
C GLY A 141 -7.94 3.45 0.00
N LEU A 142 -7.52 4.31 0.93
CA LEU A 142 -7.41 5.76 0.73
C LEU A 142 -6.07 6.18 0.10
N ALA A 143 -4.96 5.60 0.55
CA ALA A 143 -3.61 6.00 0.17
C ALA A 143 -3.08 5.29 -1.08
N ALA A 144 -3.72 4.21 -1.54
CA ALA A 144 -3.36 3.58 -2.81
C ALA A 144 -3.44 4.64 -3.92
N PRO A 145 -2.36 4.89 -4.68
CA PRO A 145 -2.33 5.97 -5.67
C PRO A 145 -3.45 5.84 -6.71
N LEU A 146 -4.36 6.82 -6.77
CA LEU A 146 -5.18 7.07 -7.95
C LEU A 146 -4.27 7.75 -8.96
N ILE A 147 -4.12 7.21 -10.17
CA ILE A 147 -3.72 8.04 -11.30
C ILE A 147 -4.87 9.03 -11.50
N GLY A 148 -4.78 10.21 -10.86
CA GLY A 148 -5.87 11.19 -10.81
C GLY A 148 -5.64 12.27 -9.77
N GLY A 149 -4.64 13.13 -10.01
CA GLY A 149 -4.43 14.33 -9.20
C GLY A 149 -3.01 14.86 -9.34
N VAL A 150 -2.79 15.64 -10.39
CA VAL A 150 -1.62 16.52 -10.51
C VAL A 150 -1.38 17.25 -9.18
N GLY A 151 -0.17 17.06 -8.64
CA GLY A 151 0.50 17.82 -7.58
C GLY A 151 -0.33 18.68 -6.62
N SER A 152 -0.48 18.21 -5.39
CA SER A 152 -0.63 19.08 -4.20
C SER A 152 0.67 19.82 -3.84
N GLN A 153 1.52 20.12 -4.83
CA GLN A 153 2.59 21.12 -4.72
C GLN A 153 2.04 22.55 -4.87
N TRP A 154 0.73 22.71 -5.14
CA TRP A 154 0.09 24.02 -5.35
C TRP A 154 -0.81 24.49 -4.18
N ALA A 155 -0.75 23.87 -3.01
CA ALA A 155 -1.51 24.32 -1.83
C ALA A 155 -0.78 25.34 -0.95
N ALA A 156 0.36 25.87 -1.39
CA ALA A 156 1.07 26.95 -0.71
C ALA A 156 1.30 28.13 -1.66
N ILE A 157 0.25 28.61 -2.32
CA ILE A 157 0.23 30.02 -2.71
C ILE A 157 -0.14 30.76 -1.42
N PRO A 158 0.77 31.53 -0.80
CA PRO A 158 0.40 32.35 0.34
C PRO A 158 -0.77 33.24 -0.09
N ASN A 159 -1.84 33.28 0.71
CA ASN A 159 -3.14 33.94 0.45
C ASN A 159 -3.05 35.44 0.06
N ASN A 160 -1.85 36.02 0.00
CA ASN A 160 -1.59 37.44 -0.27
C ASN A 160 -1.04 37.74 -1.67
N MET A 161 -0.72 36.74 -2.51
CA MET A 161 -0.20 37.02 -3.87
C MET A 161 -1.23 37.65 -4.82
N GLY A 162 -2.53 37.41 -4.61
CA GLY A 162 -3.59 38.07 -5.39
C GLY A 162 -3.73 39.57 -5.13
N LEU A 163 -3.40 40.02 -3.91
CA LEU A 163 -3.50 41.44 -3.53
C LEU A 163 -2.38 42.29 -4.16
N LEU A 164 -1.17 41.73 -4.31
CA LEU A 164 -0.06 42.44 -4.95
C LEU A 164 -0.34 42.73 -6.44
N GLY A 165 -1.00 41.80 -7.13
CA GLY A 165 -1.43 41.99 -8.52
C GLY A 165 -2.48 43.09 -8.68
N LEU A 166 -3.46 43.16 -7.76
CA LEU A 166 -4.49 44.21 -7.79
C LEU A 166 -3.91 45.60 -7.47
N VAL A 167 -3.02 45.70 -6.47
CA VAL A 167 -2.35 46.96 -6.14
C VAL A 167 -1.51 47.47 -7.30
N TRP A 168 -0.79 46.60 -7.99
CA TRP A 168 0.04 46.98 -9.14
C TRP A 168 -0.79 47.49 -10.33
N LEU A 169 -1.93 46.85 -10.62
CA LEU A 169 -2.84 47.29 -11.69
C LEU A 169 -3.50 48.63 -11.37
N VAL A 170 -3.93 48.85 -10.13
CA VAL A 170 -4.49 50.15 -9.71
C VAL A 170 -3.43 51.24 -9.79
N TRP A 171 -2.21 50.97 -9.33
CA TRP A 171 -1.09 51.92 -9.41
C TRP A 171 -0.79 52.33 -10.86
N PHE A 172 -0.73 51.36 -11.79
CA PHE A 172 -0.51 51.64 -13.21
C PHE A 172 -1.66 52.43 -13.84
N SER A 173 -2.91 52.14 -13.44
CA SER A 173 -4.08 52.86 -13.94
C SER A 173 -4.18 54.32 -13.45
N MET A 174 -3.49 54.67 -12.36
CA MET A 174 -3.43 56.05 -11.85
C MET A 174 -2.23 56.85 -12.36
N LEU A 175 -1.30 56.21 -13.08
CA LEU A 175 -0.07 56.82 -13.61
C LEU A 175 -0.13 57.09 -15.12
N MET A 176 -1.23 56.72 -15.78
CA MET A 176 -1.62 57.17 -17.12
C MET A 176 -2.76 58.19 -17.00
#